data_AF-A0A3D3LFF5-F1
#
_entry.id   AF-A0A3D3LFF5-F1
#
_cell.length_a   1.000
_cell.length_b   1.000
_cell.length_c   1.000
_cell.angle_alpha   90.00
_cell.angle_beta   90.00
_cell.angle_gamma   90.00
#
_symmetry.space_group_name_H-M   'P 1'
#
loop_
_entity.id
_entity.type
_entity.pdbx_description
1 polymer ?
#
loop_
_entity_poly.entity_id
_entity_poly.type
_entity_poly.pdbx_seq_one_letter_code
_entity_poly.pdbx_strand_id
1 'polypeptide(L)'
;MFSWPGVIQPGMRGEQLCSSIDMMPTALAAAGAPIPEQLPGINLLPVLKSGAASPRTECFGETFAHDVADIDKPEATLLYRWVVEGKWKLLLTYDGRLDRYAGSHPRTEKRPQLFDLLADPHEDKNLAKDNPEVVARLARRLQDWWPVTGRQVLTQWTDAPGEWK
;
A
#
# COMPACT_ATOMS: atom_id res chain seq x y z
N MET A 1 -1.33 -17.09 -4.80
CA MET A 1 -1.29 -18.52 -4.44
C MET A 1 0.04 -19.09 -4.93
N PHE A 2 0.79 -19.79 -4.09
CA PHE A 2 2.04 -20.47 -4.48
C PHE A 2 1.85 -21.99 -4.39
N SER A 3 2.37 -22.73 -5.36
CA SER A 3 2.33 -24.20 -5.37
C SER A 3 3.62 -24.75 -5.97
N TRP A 4 4.33 -25.57 -5.19
CA TRP A 4 5.51 -26.30 -5.64
C TRP A 4 5.63 -27.60 -4.84
N PRO A 5 5.12 -28.73 -5.37
CA PRO A 5 5.15 -30.01 -4.69
C PRO A 5 6.56 -30.42 -4.24
N GLY A 6 6.68 -30.90 -3.01
CA GLY A 6 7.96 -31.31 -2.42
C GLY A 6 8.88 -30.15 -1.99
N VAL A 7 8.51 -28.89 -2.26
CA VAL A 7 9.33 -27.72 -1.93
C VAL A 7 8.59 -26.76 -1.01
N ILE A 8 7.38 -26.35 -1.40
CA ILE A 8 6.55 -25.44 -0.61
C ILE A 8 5.62 -26.27 0.28
N GLN A 9 5.66 -25.99 1.58
CA GLN A 9 4.79 -26.67 2.53
C GLN A 9 3.35 -26.18 2.36
N PRO A 10 2.36 -27.08 2.16
CA PRO A 10 0.96 -26.69 2.18
C PRO A 10 0.60 -25.97 3.48
N GLY A 11 -0.29 -24.99 3.40
CA GLY A 11 -0.90 -24.41 4.60
C GLY A 11 -1.43 -23.01 4.39
N MET A 12 -2.28 -22.61 5.32
CA MET A 12 -2.81 -21.25 5.41
C MET A 12 -1.72 -20.35 6.00
N ARG A 13 -1.37 -19.27 5.30
CA ARG A 13 -0.39 -18.28 5.78
C ARG A 13 -1.04 -17.04 6.38
N GLY A 14 -2.36 -17.06 6.54
CA GLY A 14 -3.13 -16.12 7.36
C GLY A 14 -2.85 -14.66 7.02
N GLU A 15 -2.56 -13.89 8.07
CA GLU A 15 -2.42 -12.43 8.09
C GLU A 15 -1.03 -11.94 7.64
N GLN A 16 -0.17 -12.83 7.15
CA GLN A 16 1.16 -12.46 6.69
C GLN A 16 1.11 -11.60 5.42
N LEU A 17 1.92 -10.55 5.38
CA LEU A 17 2.00 -9.66 4.23
C LEU A 17 2.96 -10.21 3.16
N CYS A 18 2.55 -10.00 1.91
CA CYS A 18 3.36 -10.12 0.71
C CYS A 18 2.97 -9.01 -0.27
N SER A 19 3.89 -8.65 -1.17
CA SER A 19 3.65 -7.69 -2.24
C SER A 19 4.07 -8.27 -3.60
N SER A 20 3.52 -7.73 -4.69
CA SER A 20 3.90 -8.14 -6.06
C SER A 20 5.39 -7.94 -6.33
N ILE A 21 6.02 -6.94 -5.71
CA ILE A 21 7.47 -6.69 -5.83
C ILE A 21 8.31 -7.84 -5.29
N ASP A 22 7.76 -8.68 -4.39
CA ASP A 22 8.43 -9.85 -3.83
C ASP A 22 8.54 -11.00 -4.85
N MET A 23 7.74 -10.96 -5.92
CA MET A 23 7.72 -12.02 -6.93
C MET A 23 9.07 -12.16 -7.62
N MET A 24 9.72 -11.05 -7.98
CA MET A 24 11.00 -11.07 -8.69
C MET A 24 12.14 -11.73 -7.89
N PRO A 25 12.50 -11.26 -6.67
CA PRO A 25 13.55 -11.91 -5.88
C PRO A 25 13.20 -13.35 -5.51
N THR A 26 11.90 -13.66 -5.30
CA THR A 26 11.46 -15.04 -5.03
C THR A 26 11.65 -15.95 -6.25
N ALA A 27 11.33 -15.48 -7.46
CA ALA A 27 11.50 -16.23 -8.70
C ALA A 27 12.98 -16.46 -9.04
N LEU A 28 13.83 -15.45 -8.86
CA LEU A 28 15.28 -15.60 -9.03
C LEU A 28 15.85 -16.65 -8.07
N ALA A 29 15.45 -16.62 -6.80
CA ALA A 29 15.85 -17.61 -5.81
C ALA A 29 15.40 -19.03 -6.20
N ALA A 30 14.17 -19.16 -6.71
CA ALA A 30 13.63 -20.43 -7.19
C ALA A 30 14.40 -20.97 -8.41
N ALA A 31 14.87 -20.08 -9.29
CA ALA A 31 15.66 -20.41 -10.46
C ALA A 31 17.15 -20.67 -10.15
N GLY A 32 17.60 -20.46 -8.90
CA GLY A 32 19.03 -20.52 -8.55
C GLY A 32 19.87 -19.39 -9.16
N ALA A 33 19.22 -18.30 -9.57
CA ALA A 33 19.87 -17.14 -10.16
C ALA A 33 20.32 -16.12 -9.08
N PRO A 34 21.36 -15.31 -9.33
CA PRO A 34 21.74 -14.21 -8.45
C PRO A 34 20.59 -13.22 -8.26
N ILE A 35 20.41 -12.73 -7.03
CA ILE A 35 19.42 -11.71 -6.70
C ILE A 35 20.14 -10.36 -6.59
N PRO A 36 19.82 -9.37 -7.43
CA PRO A 36 20.37 -8.03 -7.29
C PRO A 36 20.01 -7.41 -5.94
N GLU A 37 20.98 -6.78 -5.27
CA GLU A 37 20.79 -6.18 -3.93
C GLU A 37 19.79 -5.02 -3.92
N GLN A 38 19.58 -4.37 -5.07
CA GLN A 38 18.75 -3.17 -5.19
C GLN A 38 17.27 -3.48 -5.45
N LEU A 39 16.86 -4.75 -5.49
CA LEU A 39 15.44 -5.08 -5.65
C LEU A 39 14.65 -4.66 -4.40
N PRO A 40 13.50 -3.97 -4.56
CA PRO A 40 12.71 -3.49 -3.42
C PRO A 40 11.88 -4.61 -2.75
N GLY A 41 11.78 -5.78 -3.39
CA GLY A 41 11.08 -6.94 -2.86
C GLY A 41 11.94 -7.83 -1.98
N ILE A 42 11.28 -8.74 -1.26
CA ILE A 42 11.91 -9.72 -0.38
C ILE A 42 11.76 -11.11 -1.00
N ASN A 43 12.81 -11.94 -0.91
CA ASN A 43 12.72 -13.35 -1.28
C ASN A 43 11.83 -14.11 -0.27
N LEU A 44 10.65 -14.52 -0.70
CA LEU A 44 9.69 -15.27 0.11
C LEU A 44 9.94 -16.78 0.11
N LEU A 45 10.86 -17.30 -0.73
CA LEU A 45 11.07 -18.74 -0.84
C LEU A 45 11.42 -19.44 0.50
N PRO A 46 12.25 -18.86 1.39
CA PRO A 46 12.50 -19.43 2.71
C PRO A 46 11.24 -19.51 3.59
N VAL A 47 10.39 -18.47 3.53
CA VAL A 47 9.11 -18.41 4.25
C VAL A 47 8.14 -19.46 3.70
N LEU A 48 8.08 -19.60 2.38
CA LEU A 48 7.21 -20.57 1.70
C LEU A 48 7.64 -22.02 2.00
N LYS A 49 8.94 -22.30 2.07
CA LYS A 49 9.51 -23.61 2.42
C LYS A 49 9.31 -23.98 3.89
N SER A 50 9.51 -23.04 4.81
CA SER A 50 9.49 -23.31 6.25
C SER A 50 8.11 -23.15 6.90
N GLY A 51 7.25 -22.33 6.30
CA GLY A 51 6.00 -21.89 6.95
C GLY A 51 6.20 -20.85 8.04
N ALA A 52 7.40 -20.29 8.20
CA ALA A 52 7.68 -19.23 9.17
C ALA A 52 6.90 -17.94 8.87
N ALA A 53 7.02 -16.95 9.75
CA ALA A 53 6.47 -15.62 9.53
C ALA A 53 7.24 -14.89 8.41
N SER A 54 6.50 -14.18 7.55
CA SER A 54 7.06 -13.25 6.60
C SER A 54 7.83 -12.12 7.31
N PRO A 55 9.03 -11.75 6.85
CA PRO A 55 9.74 -10.58 7.36
C PRO A 55 9.10 -9.25 6.90
N ARG A 56 8.14 -9.30 5.98
CA ARG A 56 7.43 -8.10 5.50
C ARG A 56 6.46 -7.62 6.56
N THR A 57 6.74 -6.45 7.12
CA THR A 57 5.91 -5.79 8.13
C THR A 57 4.91 -4.81 7.55
N GLU A 58 5.13 -4.37 6.31
CA GLU A 58 4.30 -3.38 5.63
C GLU A 58 4.23 -3.57 4.11
N CYS A 59 3.12 -3.09 3.54
CA CYS A 59 2.91 -2.96 2.10
C CYS A 59 2.46 -1.54 1.79
N PHE A 60 2.92 -1.00 0.67
CA PHE A 60 2.52 0.31 0.19
C PHE A 60 1.92 0.20 -1.21
N GLY A 61 1.15 1.21 -1.59
CA GLY A 61 0.78 1.42 -2.98
C GLY A 61 0.25 2.82 -3.24
N GLU A 62 0.18 3.12 -4.52
CA GLU A 62 -0.40 4.35 -5.05
C GLU A 62 -1.43 4.04 -6.14
N THR A 63 -2.25 5.04 -6.45
CA THR A 63 -3.20 4.98 -7.55
C THR A 63 -3.28 6.35 -8.21
N PHE A 64 -3.30 6.32 -9.55
CA PHE A 64 -3.30 7.49 -10.41
C PHE A 64 -4.59 7.54 -11.25
N ALA A 65 -4.85 8.67 -11.90
CA ALA A 65 -6.06 8.87 -12.70
C ALA A 65 -6.22 7.93 -13.90
N HIS A 66 -5.13 7.36 -14.42
CA HIS A 66 -5.01 6.17 -15.29
C HIS A 66 -3.73 6.30 -16.12
N ASP A 67 -3.59 7.42 -16.83
CA ASP A 67 -2.45 7.67 -17.72
C ASP A 67 -1.30 8.36 -17.00
N VAL A 68 -0.08 8.08 -17.45
CA VAL A 68 1.09 8.89 -17.13
C VAL A 68 0.97 10.21 -17.89
N ALA A 69 0.57 11.27 -17.17
CA ALA A 69 0.42 12.60 -17.77
C ALA A 69 1.77 13.20 -18.18
N ASP A 70 2.81 12.95 -17.38
CA ASP A 70 4.18 13.44 -17.58
C ASP A 70 5.14 12.51 -16.81
N ILE A 71 6.12 11.93 -17.50
CA ILE A 71 7.07 10.98 -16.89
C ILE A 71 7.99 11.64 -15.86
N ASP A 72 8.24 12.94 -16.03
CA ASP A 72 9.08 13.73 -15.14
C ASP A 72 8.27 14.31 -13.97
N LYS A 73 6.94 14.17 -13.98
CA LYS A 73 6.03 14.62 -12.91
C LYS A 73 5.04 13.53 -12.52
N PRO A 74 5.52 12.42 -11.93
CA PRO A 74 4.68 11.28 -11.57
C PRO A 74 3.53 11.66 -10.62
N GLU A 75 3.71 12.68 -9.78
CA GLU A 75 2.68 13.14 -8.83
C GLU A 75 1.46 13.80 -9.50
N ALA A 76 1.55 14.23 -10.77
CA ALA A 76 0.54 15.10 -11.41
C ALA A 76 -0.88 14.51 -11.40
N THR A 77 -1.00 13.18 -11.48
CA THR A 77 -2.27 12.45 -11.48
C THR A 77 -2.42 11.54 -10.26
N LEU A 78 -1.62 11.75 -9.21
CA LEU A 78 -1.65 10.95 -7.99
C LEU A 78 -2.94 11.20 -7.21
N LEU A 79 -3.77 10.17 -7.04
CA LEU A 79 -5.07 10.29 -6.37
C LEU A 79 -5.08 9.67 -4.98
N TYR A 80 -4.43 8.52 -4.82
CA TYR A 80 -4.48 7.78 -3.57
C TYR A 80 -3.12 7.20 -3.25
N ARG A 81 -2.82 7.16 -1.96
CA ARG A 81 -1.72 6.35 -1.43
C ARG A 81 -2.20 5.59 -0.21
N TRP A 82 -1.71 4.37 -0.04
CA TRP A 82 -2.07 3.53 1.08
C TRP A 82 -0.87 2.79 1.65
N VAL A 83 -0.96 2.50 2.94
CA VAL A 83 -0.03 1.63 3.66
C VAL A 83 -0.83 0.63 4.48
N VAL A 84 -0.42 -0.63 4.44
CA VAL A 84 -0.88 -1.70 5.33
C VAL A 84 0.26 -2.03 6.27
N GLU A 85 0.01 -2.00 7.57
CA GLU A 85 0.95 -2.42 8.61
C GLU A 85 0.22 -3.17 9.73
N GLY A 86 0.54 -4.44 9.90
CA GLY A 86 -0.26 -5.34 10.73
C GLY A 86 -1.72 -5.36 10.28
N LYS A 87 -2.65 -5.11 11.20
CA LYS A 87 -4.09 -5.02 10.89
C LYS A 87 -4.53 -3.71 10.24
N TRP A 88 -3.71 -2.67 10.35
CA TRP A 88 -4.11 -1.33 9.96
C TRP A 88 -3.87 -1.08 8.48
N LYS A 89 -4.87 -0.54 7.80
CA LYS A 89 -4.70 0.12 6.51
C LYS A 89 -5.03 1.59 6.63
N LEU A 90 -4.08 2.43 6.28
CA LEU A 90 -4.33 3.85 6.06
C LEU A 90 -4.42 4.11 4.55
N LEU A 91 -5.43 4.87 4.15
CA LEU A 91 -5.60 5.43 2.82
C LEU A 91 -5.69 6.95 2.91
N LEU A 92 -4.88 7.63 2.10
CA LEU A 92 -4.87 9.08 1.94
C LEU A 92 -5.29 9.45 0.52
N THR A 93 -6.11 10.48 0.41
CA THR A 93 -6.57 11.05 -0.86
C THR A 93 -5.77 12.31 -1.18
N TYR A 94 -5.35 12.46 -2.43
CA TYR A 94 -4.55 13.57 -2.97
C TYR A 94 -5.33 14.33 -4.06
N ASP A 95 -4.92 15.57 -4.34
CA ASP A 95 -5.51 16.46 -5.35
C ASP A 95 -4.97 16.23 -6.78
N GLY A 96 -4.64 14.98 -7.13
CA GLY A 96 -4.21 14.63 -8.48
C GLY A 96 -5.25 14.99 -9.53
N ARG A 97 -4.76 15.38 -10.72
CA ARG A 97 -5.64 15.72 -11.84
C ARG A 97 -6.36 14.49 -12.37
N LEU A 98 -7.68 14.61 -12.53
CA LEU A 98 -8.54 13.55 -13.07
C LEU A 98 -8.78 13.65 -14.58
N ASP A 99 -8.79 14.87 -15.13
CA ASP A 99 -9.09 15.16 -16.53
C ASP A 99 -10.29 14.34 -17.07
N ARG A 100 -10.12 13.60 -18.17
CA ARG A 100 -11.18 12.79 -18.79
C ARG A 100 -11.64 11.59 -17.96
N TYR A 101 -10.92 11.23 -16.89
CA TYR A 101 -11.20 10.07 -16.05
C TYR A 101 -11.99 10.42 -14.77
N ALA A 102 -12.47 11.65 -14.63
CA ALA A 102 -13.27 12.07 -13.48
C ALA A 102 -14.49 11.15 -13.22
N GLY A 103 -15.15 10.67 -14.28
CA GLY A 103 -16.28 9.75 -14.16
C GLY A 103 -15.92 8.37 -13.58
N SER A 104 -14.67 7.94 -13.69
CA SER A 104 -14.18 6.66 -13.15
C SER A 104 -13.65 6.78 -11.72
N HIS A 105 -13.61 7.99 -11.16
CA HIS A 105 -13.10 8.27 -9.82
C HIS A 105 -14.13 9.05 -8.99
N PRO A 106 -15.28 8.43 -8.65
CA PRO A 106 -16.39 9.12 -7.99
C PRO A 106 -16.14 9.46 -6.51
N ARG A 107 -15.01 9.02 -5.94
CA ARG A 107 -14.72 9.20 -4.52
C ARG A 107 -14.31 10.64 -4.23
N THR A 108 -14.96 11.23 -3.23
CA THR A 108 -14.75 12.63 -2.81
C THR A 108 -14.23 12.78 -1.38
N GLU A 109 -14.12 11.68 -0.62
CA GLU A 109 -13.58 11.72 0.74
C GLU A 109 -12.09 12.12 0.72
N LYS A 110 -11.81 13.27 1.33
CA LYS A 110 -10.45 13.85 1.41
C LYS A 110 -9.75 13.52 2.72
N ARG A 111 -10.49 13.16 3.76
CA ARG A 111 -9.92 12.87 5.09
C ARG A 111 -9.11 11.58 5.07
N PRO A 112 -8.18 11.40 6.02
CA PRO A 112 -7.58 10.11 6.25
C PRO A 112 -8.64 9.02 6.47
N GLN A 113 -8.41 7.85 5.91
CA GLN A 113 -9.29 6.71 6.04
C GLN A 113 -8.48 5.55 6.62
N LEU A 114 -8.79 5.18 7.86
CA LEU A 114 -8.09 4.13 8.60
C LEU A 114 -9.03 2.96 8.85
N PHE A 115 -8.60 1.76 8.50
CA PHE A 115 -9.39 0.54 8.63
C PHE A 115 -8.60 -0.54 9.36
N ASP A 116 -9.31 -1.37 10.12
CA ASP A 116 -8.78 -2.62 10.68
C ASP A 116 -9.13 -3.76 9.72
N LEU A 117 -8.22 -4.16 8.84
CA LEU A 117 -8.49 -5.13 7.78
C LEU A 117 -8.82 -6.54 8.28
N LEU A 118 -8.51 -6.86 9.54
CA LEU A 118 -8.84 -8.15 10.13
C LEU A 118 -10.32 -8.18 10.58
N ALA A 119 -10.79 -7.08 11.15
CA ALA A 119 -12.17 -6.94 11.60
C ALA A 119 -13.13 -6.39 10.52
N ASP A 120 -12.59 -5.63 9.57
CA ASP A 120 -13.30 -4.89 8.53
C ASP A 120 -12.57 -5.02 7.18
N PRO A 121 -12.56 -6.22 6.57
CA PRO A 121 -11.86 -6.46 5.30
C PRO A 121 -12.49 -5.71 4.10
N HIS A 122 -13.71 -5.20 4.25
CA HIS A 122 -14.43 -4.44 3.24
C HIS A 122 -14.24 -2.92 3.37
N GLU A 123 -13.57 -2.46 4.44
CA GLU A 123 -13.28 -1.05 4.70
C GLU A 123 -14.55 -0.21 4.87
N ASP A 124 -15.57 -0.77 5.53
CA ASP A 124 -16.87 -0.14 5.70
C ASP A 124 -16.87 0.93 6.82
N LYS A 125 -15.97 0.79 7.81
CA LYS A 125 -15.93 1.67 8.99
C LYS A 125 -14.60 2.41 9.09
N ASN A 126 -14.62 3.69 8.74
CA ASN A 126 -13.47 4.56 8.94
C ASN A 126 -13.23 4.86 10.43
N LEU A 127 -12.07 4.43 10.94
CA LEU A 127 -11.61 4.57 12.32
C LEU A 127 -10.63 5.75 12.53
N ALA A 128 -10.38 6.57 11.51
CA ALA A 128 -9.35 7.60 11.55
C ALA A 128 -9.60 8.68 12.62
N LYS A 129 -10.87 9.03 12.88
CA LYS A 129 -11.23 10.01 13.92
C LYS A 129 -10.78 9.54 15.31
N ASP A 130 -10.94 8.25 15.59
CA ASP A 130 -10.78 7.67 16.91
C ASP A 130 -9.33 7.19 17.17
N ASN A 131 -8.47 7.16 16.15
CA ASN A 131 -7.09 6.65 16.23
C ASN A 131 -6.08 7.62 15.57
N PRO A 132 -6.03 8.90 15.99
CA PRO A 132 -5.21 9.93 15.34
C PRO A 132 -3.71 9.63 15.38
N GLU A 133 -3.22 8.93 16.40
CA GLU A 133 -1.82 8.52 16.53
C GLU A 133 -1.43 7.46 15.49
N VAL A 134 -2.32 6.52 15.18
CA VAL A 134 -2.10 5.52 14.13
C VAL A 134 -2.08 6.20 12.77
N VAL A 135 -3.02 7.11 12.52
CA VAL A 135 -3.05 7.92 11.29
C VAL A 135 -1.75 8.69 11.11
N ALA A 136 -1.30 9.42 12.14
CA ALA A 136 -0.08 10.22 12.06
C ALA A 136 1.17 9.37 11.79
N ARG A 137 1.26 8.20 12.43
CA ARG A 137 2.36 7.26 12.25
C ARG A 137 2.39 6.67 10.84
N LEU A 138 1.26 6.18 10.34
CA LEU A 138 1.17 5.59 9.01
C LEU A 138 1.29 6.63 7.89
N ALA A 139 0.79 7.85 8.09
CA ALA A 139 1.01 8.96 7.17
C ALA A 139 2.51 9.30 7.05
N ARG A 140 3.26 9.21 8.15
CA ARG A 140 4.72 9.34 8.12
C ARG A 140 5.39 8.21 7.34
N ARG A 141 4.97 6.95 7.54
CA ARG A 141 5.48 5.80 6.75
C ARG A 141 5.32 6.03 5.26
N LEU A 142 4.16 6.54 4.83
CA LEU A 142 3.94 6.91 3.43
C LEU A 142 4.93 7.99 2.99
N GLN A 143 5.08 9.08 3.74
CA GLN A 143 5.99 10.14 3.35
C GLN A 143 7.46 9.69 3.28
N ASP A 144 7.89 8.82 4.19
CA ASP A 144 9.25 8.27 4.22
C ASP A 144 9.50 7.33 3.03
N TRP A 145 8.49 6.56 2.62
CA TRP A 145 8.60 5.63 1.49
C TRP A 145 8.71 6.34 0.14
N TRP A 146 7.84 7.33 -0.10
CA TRP A 146 7.91 8.20 -1.27
C TRP A 146 7.49 9.62 -0.87
N PRO A 147 8.44 10.58 -0.84
CA PRO A 147 8.14 11.96 -0.48
C PRO A 147 7.34 12.66 -1.58
N VAL A 148 6.04 12.83 -1.35
CA VAL A 148 5.17 13.63 -2.23
C VAL A 148 5.23 15.07 -1.74
N THR A 149 5.52 16.00 -2.64
CA THR A 149 5.75 17.41 -2.30
C THR A 149 4.94 18.39 -3.14
N GLY A 150 4.45 17.96 -4.30
CA GLY A 150 3.73 18.80 -5.25
C GLY A 150 2.21 18.61 -5.22
N ARG A 151 1.67 17.88 -4.24
CA ARG A 151 0.22 17.58 -4.07
C ARG A 151 -0.27 17.91 -2.66
N GLN A 152 -1.55 18.22 -2.54
CA GLN A 152 -2.25 18.47 -1.28
C GLN A 152 -2.82 17.16 -0.72
N VAL A 153 -2.76 17.00 0.60
CA VAL A 153 -3.28 15.82 1.31
C VAL A 153 -3.65 16.19 2.75
N LEU A 154 -4.72 15.58 3.27
CA LEU A 154 -5.04 15.65 4.69
C LEU A 154 -4.48 14.42 5.39
N THR A 155 -3.54 14.62 6.32
CA THR A 155 -2.93 13.55 7.13
C THR A 155 -3.46 13.51 8.57
N GLN A 156 -4.49 14.32 8.86
CA GLN A 156 -5.15 14.41 10.15
C GLN A 156 -6.66 14.48 9.95
N TRP A 157 -7.42 13.90 10.87
CA TRP A 157 -8.88 14.01 10.84
C TRP A 157 -9.32 15.46 11.04
N THR A 158 -10.37 15.86 10.33
CA THR A 158 -11.06 17.14 10.50
C THR A 158 -12.56 16.91 10.39
N ASP A 159 -13.35 17.58 11.23
CA ASP A 159 -14.82 17.53 11.14
C ASP A 159 -15.36 18.44 10.01
N ALA A 160 -14.51 19.29 9.43
CA ALA A 160 -14.82 20.15 8.29
C ALA A 160 -13.88 19.82 7.11
N PRO A 161 -14.18 18.82 6.26
CA PRO A 161 -13.28 18.35 5.19
C PRO A 161 -13.24 19.27 3.95
N GLY A 162 -13.68 20.52 4.07
CA GLY A 162 -14.19 21.35 2.99
C GLY A 162 -13.19 21.64 1.87
N GLU A 163 -11.91 21.86 2.18
CA GLU A 163 -10.93 22.27 1.18
C GLU A 163 -9.59 21.57 1.38
N TRP A 164 -8.87 21.42 0.27
CA TRP A 164 -7.47 21.06 0.35
C TRP A 164 -6.70 22.19 1.05
N LYS A 165 -5.62 21.85 1.77
CA LYS A 165 -4.80 22.86 2.46
C LYS A 165 -3.96 23.68 1.50
#